data_AF-A0A959C5X7-F1
#
_entry.id   AF-A0A959C5X7-F1
#
_cell.length_a   1.000
_cell.length_b   1.000
_cell.length_c   1.000
_cell.angle_alpha   90.00
_cell.angle_beta   90.00
_cell.angle_gamma   90.00
#
_symmetry.space_group_name_H-M   'P 1'
#
loop_
_entity.id
_entity.type
_entity.pdbx_description
1 polymer ?
#
loop_
_entity_poly.entity_id
_entity_poly.type
_entity_poly.pdbx_seq_one_letter_code
_entity_poly.pdbx_strand_id
1 'polypeptide(L)'
;MKRILVAPLNWGLGHASRCIPLISALETMGAEVILASDGVALNLLKAEFPHLKAVSLPSYRIRYDTSNMVLNIAKQMPRITYAVRAEQWVTDRLAREFGLHGIISDNRYGCFSRLTSNVLLTHQLYPKVRNRMLEWTAHRVLGRAFSKFQEIWVPDVALEPSLSGELSHGSRAVHPNIQYVGPLSRLHRRDIEQEYDVVIVLSGPEPQRTYLEQRLLEQAMLLPQKFIIVQGKTHAKEHHFAAENIEMVSYLTSKELNDVLLAGEVMICRSGYSS
;
A
#
# COMPACT_ATOMS: atom_id res chain seq x y z
N MET A 1 26.66 -9.06 2.13
CA MET A 1 25.50 -8.16 2.20
C MET A 1 24.31 -8.85 1.54
N LYS A 2 23.13 -8.91 2.17
CA LYS A 2 21.94 -9.55 1.58
C LYS A 2 21.20 -8.56 0.69
N ARG A 3 20.85 -8.98 -0.53
CA ARG A 3 20.04 -8.21 -1.48
C ARG A 3 18.58 -8.58 -1.37
N ILE A 4 17.71 -7.62 -1.06
CA ILE A 4 16.29 -7.85 -0.78
C ILE A 4 15.43 -7.02 -1.74
N LEU A 5 14.49 -7.67 -2.42
CA LEU A 5 13.49 -7.00 -3.25
C LEU A 5 12.24 -6.71 -2.41
N VAL A 6 11.77 -5.47 -2.39
CA VAL A 6 10.50 -5.10 -1.74
C VAL A 6 9.50 -4.69 -2.81
N ALA A 7 8.38 -5.41 -2.88
CA ALA A 7 7.44 -5.35 -3.99
C ALA A 7 6.00 -4.97 -3.57
N PRO A 8 5.72 -3.67 -3.30
CA PRO A 8 4.39 -3.22 -2.92
C PRO A 8 3.41 -3.10 -4.07
N LEU A 9 2.16 -3.46 -3.78
CA LEU A 9 1.02 -3.32 -4.67
C LEU A 9 0.68 -1.86 -4.93
N ASN A 10 0.29 -1.55 -6.16
CA ASN A 10 -0.13 -0.21 -6.58
C ASN A 10 -1.67 -0.11 -6.67
N TRP A 11 -2.35 0.01 -5.52
CA TRP A 11 -3.80 0.30 -5.42
C TRP A 11 -4.05 1.60 -4.62
N GLY A 12 -3.29 2.64 -4.95
CA GLY A 12 -3.12 3.83 -4.12
C GLY A 12 -1.83 3.75 -3.31
N LEU A 13 -1.66 4.68 -2.37
CA LEU A 13 -0.39 4.85 -1.66
C LEU A 13 -0.26 4.03 -0.38
N GLY A 14 -1.35 3.45 0.15
CA GLY A 14 -1.33 2.75 1.45
C GLY A 14 -0.38 1.54 1.51
N HIS A 15 -0.32 0.73 0.45
CA HIS A 15 0.61 -0.39 0.35
C HIS A 15 2.07 0.07 0.27
N ALA A 16 2.35 1.14 -0.48
CA ALA A 16 3.68 1.73 -0.52
C ALA A 16 4.07 2.34 0.84
N SER A 17 3.17 3.11 1.47
CA SER A 17 3.45 3.84 2.70
C SER A 17 3.76 2.93 3.88
N ARG A 18 3.05 1.81 4.03
CA ARG A 18 3.34 0.82 5.09
C ARG A 18 4.63 0.03 4.85
N CYS A 19 5.09 -0.05 3.60
CA CYS A 19 6.39 -0.67 3.28
C CYS A 19 7.57 0.27 3.56
N ILE A 20 7.36 1.59 3.68
CA ILE A 20 8.44 2.56 3.96
C ILE A 20 9.20 2.22 5.26
N PRO A 21 8.56 2.06 6.44
CA PRO A 21 9.29 1.73 7.67
C PRO A 21 10.00 0.38 7.57
N LEU A 22 9.44 -0.57 6.82
CA LEU A 22 10.08 -1.86 6.57
C LEU A 22 11.34 -1.72 5.70
N ILE A 23 11.29 -0.90 4.65
CA ILE A 23 12.45 -0.59 3.80
C ILE A 23 13.55 0.08 4.63
N SER A 24 13.21 1.10 5.43
CA SER A 24 14.16 1.78 6.30
C SER A 24 14.81 0.83 7.33
N ALA A 25 14.04 -0.10 7.89
CA ALA A 25 14.56 -1.11 8.81
C ALA A 25 15.56 -2.06 8.11
N LEU A 26 15.27 -2.49 6.88
CA LEU A 26 16.17 -3.33 6.08
C LEU A 26 17.49 -2.61 5.77
N GLU A 27 17.43 -1.33 5.40
CA GLU A 27 18.63 -0.51 5.18
C GLU A 27 19.45 -0.36 6.45
N THR A 28 18.79 -0.13 7.60
CA THR A 28 19.44 -0.03 8.91
C THR A 28 20.15 -1.33 9.30
N MET A 29 19.59 -2.47 8.90
CA MET A 29 20.21 -3.79 9.05
C MET A 29 21.35 -4.06 8.04
N GLY A 30 21.66 -3.11 7.17
CA GLY A 30 22.71 -3.22 6.16
C GLY A 30 22.31 -4.09 4.97
N ALA A 31 21.02 -4.29 4.69
CA ALA A 31 20.57 -4.94 3.48
C ALA A 31 20.60 -3.97 2.28
N GLU A 32 20.94 -4.48 1.10
CA GLU A 32 20.81 -3.74 -0.14
C GLU A 32 19.38 -3.93 -0.66
N VAL A 33 18.57 -2.88 -0.58
CA VAL A 33 17.16 -2.93 -0.95
C VAL A 33 16.95 -2.53 -2.40
N ILE A 34 16.15 -3.31 -3.13
CA ILE A 34 15.69 -2.99 -4.48
C ILE A 34 14.17 -2.83 -4.43
N LEU A 35 13.68 -1.70 -4.93
CA LEU A 35 12.26 -1.37 -4.97
C LEU A 35 11.65 -1.93 -6.26
N ALA A 36 10.50 -2.58 -6.17
CA ALA A 36 9.80 -3.11 -7.34
C ALA A 36 8.29 -2.84 -7.26
N SER A 37 7.79 -1.88 -8.04
CA SER A 37 6.36 -1.55 -8.04
C SER A 37 5.97 -0.95 -9.38
N ASP A 38 4.81 -0.32 -9.47
CA ASP A 38 4.36 0.39 -10.66
C ASP A 38 3.55 1.64 -10.28
N GLY A 39 3.32 2.51 -11.26
CA GLY A 39 2.47 3.70 -11.15
C GLY A 39 2.78 4.57 -9.93
N VAL A 40 1.72 4.98 -9.20
CA VAL A 40 1.84 5.98 -8.14
C VAL A 40 2.63 5.49 -6.94
N ALA A 41 2.53 4.20 -6.62
CA ALA A 41 3.29 3.55 -5.56
C ALA A 41 4.80 3.60 -5.82
N LEU A 42 5.25 3.24 -7.03
CA LEU A 42 6.68 3.28 -7.38
C LEU A 42 7.24 4.70 -7.31
N ASN A 43 6.49 5.70 -7.77
CA ASN A 43 6.92 7.08 -7.76
C ASN A 43 7.09 7.62 -6.33
N LEU A 44 6.18 7.26 -5.41
CA LEU A 44 6.34 7.61 -3.99
C LEU A 44 7.62 7.02 -3.42
N LEU A 45 7.88 5.73 -3.67
CA LEU A 45 9.07 5.07 -3.13
C LEU A 45 10.36 5.64 -3.70
N LYS A 46 10.37 6.05 -4.97
CA LYS A 46 11.51 6.75 -5.58
C LYS A 46 11.75 8.12 -4.96
N ALA A 47 10.69 8.85 -4.61
CA ALA A 47 10.80 10.13 -3.93
C ALA A 47 11.29 9.95 -2.48
N GLU A 48 10.85 8.88 -1.82
CA GLU A 48 11.24 8.55 -0.44
C GLU A 48 12.68 8.04 -0.34
N PHE A 49 13.09 7.20 -1.29
CA PHE A 49 14.40 6.54 -1.32
C PHE A 49 15.10 6.74 -2.67
N PRO A 50 15.52 7.98 -2.99
CA PRO A 50 16.11 8.30 -4.29
C PRO A 50 17.45 7.59 -4.56
N HIS A 51 18.13 7.14 -3.51
CA HIS A 51 19.39 6.38 -3.60
C HIS A 51 19.18 4.88 -3.85
N LEU A 52 17.95 4.36 -3.69
CA LEU A 52 17.66 2.94 -3.91
C LEU A 52 17.36 2.65 -5.38
N LYS A 53 17.79 1.48 -5.83
CA LYS A 53 17.46 0.99 -7.17
C LYS A 53 15.96 0.68 -7.24
N ALA A 54 15.29 1.24 -8.24
CA ALA A 54 13.86 1.07 -8.45
C ALA A 54 13.56 0.46 -9.83
N VAL A 55 12.77 -0.61 -9.84
CA VAL A 55 12.38 -1.37 -11.02
C VAL A 55 10.86 -1.31 -11.19
N SER A 56 10.41 -1.17 -12.43
CA SER A 56 8.99 -1.20 -12.75
C SER A 56 8.51 -2.64 -12.94
N LEU A 57 7.42 -3.01 -12.27
CA LEU A 57 6.73 -4.27 -12.43
C LEU A 57 5.54 -4.14 -13.40
N PRO A 58 5.04 -5.25 -13.98
CA PRO A 58 3.83 -5.23 -14.77
C PRO A 58 2.65 -4.66 -13.97
N SER A 59 1.96 -3.66 -14.52
CA SER A 59 0.78 -3.07 -13.88
C SER A 59 -0.43 -4.00 -13.98
N TYR A 60 -1.17 -4.19 -12.88
CA TYR A 60 -2.41 -4.96 -12.90
C TYR A 60 -3.53 -4.33 -13.76
N ARG A 61 -3.46 -3.01 -14.02
CA ARG A 61 -4.49 -2.21 -14.73
C ARG A 61 -5.93 -2.59 -14.36
N ILE A 62 -6.18 -2.82 -13.07
CA ILE A 62 -7.52 -3.15 -12.60
C ILE A 62 -8.37 -1.88 -12.68
N ARG A 63 -9.44 -1.94 -13.47
CA ARG A 63 -10.46 -0.90 -13.51
C ARG A 63 -11.67 -1.39 -12.71
N TYR A 64 -12.13 -0.56 -11.77
CA TYR A 64 -13.34 -0.83 -10.99
C TYR A 64 -14.53 -0.15 -11.68
N ASP A 65 -14.99 -0.74 -12.80
CA ASP A 65 -16.00 -0.11 -13.66
C ASP A 65 -17.44 -0.18 -13.12
N THR A 66 -17.71 -0.98 -12.07
CA THR A 66 -19.07 -1.13 -11.50
C THR A 66 -19.08 -1.23 -9.97
N SER A 67 -20.25 -1.02 -9.35
CA SER A 67 -20.46 -1.16 -7.90
C SER A 67 -20.41 -2.61 -7.38
N ASN A 68 -20.45 -3.62 -8.26
CA ASN A 68 -20.40 -5.04 -7.87
C ASN A 68 -18.98 -5.59 -7.92
N MET A 69 -18.27 -5.48 -6.80
CA MET A 69 -16.87 -5.90 -6.65
C MET A 69 -16.64 -7.38 -7.03
N VAL A 70 -17.56 -8.28 -6.68
CA VAL A 70 -17.42 -9.73 -6.95
C VAL A 70 -17.49 -10.02 -8.45
N LEU A 71 -18.46 -9.42 -9.15
CA LEU A 71 -18.63 -9.62 -10.59
C LEU A 71 -17.46 -8.99 -11.38
N ASN A 72 -16.97 -7.83 -10.93
CA ASN A 72 -15.80 -7.20 -11.52
C ASN A 72 -14.55 -8.06 -11.39
N ILE A 73 -14.31 -8.61 -10.20
CA ILE A 73 -13.17 -9.51 -9.94
C ILE A 73 -13.30 -10.79 -10.78
N ALA A 74 -14.48 -11.42 -10.81
CA ALA A 74 -14.70 -12.64 -11.56
C ALA A 74 -14.43 -12.46 -13.07
N LYS A 75 -14.95 -11.38 -13.67
CA LYS A 75 -14.69 -11.03 -15.08
C LYS A 75 -13.22 -10.72 -15.36
N GLN A 76 -12.49 -10.19 -14.38
CA GLN A 76 -11.07 -9.85 -14.50
C GLN A 76 -10.13 -11.01 -14.16
N MET A 77 -10.64 -12.15 -13.68
CA MET A 77 -9.81 -13.27 -13.21
C MET A 77 -8.79 -13.80 -14.24
N PRO A 78 -9.12 -13.95 -15.54
CA PRO A 78 -8.13 -14.35 -16.54
C PRO A 78 -6.99 -13.32 -16.68
N ARG A 79 -7.32 -12.03 -16.61
CA ARG A 79 -6.32 -10.95 -16.65
C ARG A 79 -5.47 -10.92 -15.39
N ILE A 80 -6.07 -11.11 -14.22
CA ILE A 80 -5.36 -11.18 -12.94
C ILE A 80 -4.38 -12.35 -12.95
N THR A 81 -4.82 -13.53 -13.36
CA THR A 81 -3.92 -14.71 -13.43
C THR A 81 -2.80 -14.54 -14.44
N TYR A 82 -3.05 -13.91 -15.59
CA TYR A 82 -2.01 -13.54 -16.54
C TYR A 82 -1.02 -12.53 -15.93
N ALA A 83 -1.52 -11.49 -15.26
CA ALA A 83 -0.68 -10.48 -14.60
C ALA A 83 0.19 -11.11 -13.51
N VAL A 84 -0.38 -11.97 -12.65
CA VAL A 84 0.36 -12.72 -11.62
C VAL A 84 1.45 -13.60 -12.23
N ARG A 85 1.20 -14.24 -13.38
CA ARG A 85 2.25 -14.97 -14.10
C ARG A 85 3.32 -14.01 -14.61
N ALA A 86 2.95 -12.94 -15.32
CA ALA A 86 3.90 -11.97 -15.85
C ALA A 86 4.80 -11.38 -14.74
N GLU A 87 4.23 -11.05 -13.59
CA GLU A 87 4.97 -10.66 -12.39
C GLU A 87 5.97 -11.72 -11.95
N GLN A 88 5.55 -12.99 -11.89
CA GLN A 88 6.43 -14.09 -11.52
C GLN A 88 7.61 -14.21 -12.47
N TRP A 89 7.37 -14.14 -13.79
CA TRP A 89 8.44 -14.16 -14.80
C TRP A 89 9.44 -13.02 -14.61
N VAL A 90 8.94 -11.79 -14.40
CA VAL A 90 9.79 -10.62 -14.13
C VAL A 90 10.55 -10.80 -12.82
N THR A 91 9.87 -11.22 -11.76
CA THR A 91 10.46 -11.40 -10.43
C THR A 91 11.57 -12.46 -10.44
N ASP A 92 11.34 -13.61 -11.09
CA ASP A 92 12.35 -14.65 -11.25
C ASP A 92 13.57 -14.16 -12.06
N ARG A 93 13.34 -13.32 -13.08
CA ARG A 93 14.43 -12.68 -13.81
C ARG A 93 15.23 -11.75 -12.89
N LEU A 94 14.56 -10.87 -12.13
CA LEU A 94 15.23 -9.96 -11.19
C LEU A 94 16.00 -10.72 -10.11
N ALA A 95 15.45 -11.85 -9.63
CA ALA A 95 16.13 -12.71 -8.67
C ALA A 95 17.48 -13.23 -9.18
N ARG A 96 17.54 -13.65 -10.44
CA ARG A 96 18.80 -14.08 -11.08
C ARG A 96 19.72 -12.90 -11.37
N GLU A 97 19.19 -11.86 -12.00
CA GLU A 97 19.94 -10.69 -12.46
C GLU A 97 20.63 -9.96 -11.30
N PHE A 98 19.92 -9.81 -10.17
CA PHE A 98 20.43 -9.13 -9.00
C PHE A 98 20.89 -10.08 -7.89
N GLY A 99 20.97 -11.39 -8.11
CA GLY A 99 21.40 -12.33 -7.07
C GLY A 99 20.65 -12.10 -5.75
N LEU A 100 19.33 -11.98 -5.83
CA LEU A 100 18.49 -11.68 -4.66
C LEU A 100 18.60 -12.81 -3.64
N HIS A 101 18.57 -12.45 -2.36
CA HIS A 101 18.55 -13.40 -1.25
C HIS A 101 17.13 -13.53 -0.67
N GLY A 102 16.35 -12.46 -0.75
CA GLY A 102 14.99 -12.42 -0.23
C GLY A 102 14.07 -11.52 -1.06
N ILE A 103 12.78 -11.83 -1.01
CA ILE A 103 11.71 -11.07 -1.64
C ILE A 103 10.62 -10.86 -0.61
N ILE A 104 10.24 -9.60 -0.39
CA ILE A 104 9.09 -9.21 0.40
C ILE A 104 8.03 -8.71 -0.58
N SER A 105 7.00 -9.52 -0.79
CA SER A 105 5.85 -9.15 -1.59
C SER A 105 4.77 -8.56 -0.71
N ASP A 106 4.27 -7.38 -1.04
CA ASP A 106 3.14 -6.79 -0.33
C ASP A 106 1.89 -6.88 -1.22
N ASN A 107 1.04 -7.87 -0.90
CA ASN A 107 -0.17 -8.24 -1.67
C ASN A 107 0.03 -8.45 -3.18
N ARG A 108 1.26 -8.73 -3.66
CA ARG A 108 1.55 -9.11 -5.05
C ARG A 108 1.88 -10.61 -5.16
N TYR A 109 0.87 -11.43 -5.36
CA TYR A 109 0.99 -12.89 -5.32
C TYR A 109 1.88 -13.52 -6.43
N GLY A 110 2.28 -12.74 -7.44
CA GLY A 110 3.27 -13.14 -8.44
C GLY A 110 4.71 -12.82 -8.05
N CYS A 111 4.95 -11.97 -7.04
CA CYS A 111 6.29 -11.56 -6.63
C CYS A 111 6.94 -12.57 -5.68
N PHE A 112 7.37 -13.70 -6.22
CA PHE A 112 8.15 -14.70 -5.50
C PHE A 112 9.13 -15.38 -6.46
N SER A 113 10.21 -15.96 -5.93
CA SER A 113 11.15 -16.78 -6.68
C SER A 113 11.57 -18.01 -5.89
N ARG A 114 11.73 -19.14 -6.59
CA ARG A 114 12.24 -20.37 -5.96
C ARG A 114 13.72 -20.27 -5.56
N LEU A 115 14.41 -19.23 -6.01
CA LEU A 115 15.83 -18.98 -5.73
C LEU A 115 16.05 -18.18 -4.43
N THR A 116 15.00 -17.67 -3.82
CA THR A 116 15.06 -16.72 -2.70
C THR A 116 14.19 -17.15 -1.54
N SER A 117 14.41 -16.57 -0.36
CA SER A 117 13.40 -16.58 0.71
C SER A 117 12.28 -15.60 0.36
N ASN A 118 11.03 -16.03 0.45
CA ASN A 118 9.87 -15.23 0.06
C ASN A 118 8.96 -15.00 1.26
N VAL A 119 8.64 -13.74 1.47
CA VAL A 119 7.73 -13.27 2.52
C VAL A 119 6.55 -12.57 1.86
N LEU A 120 5.35 -12.84 2.33
CA LEU A 120 4.14 -12.10 1.95
C LEU A 120 3.72 -11.16 3.08
N LEU A 121 3.63 -9.87 2.81
CA LEU A 121 3.09 -8.86 3.71
C LEU A 121 1.59 -8.64 3.40
N THR A 122 0.70 -9.04 4.33
CA THR A 122 -0.75 -8.87 4.17
C THR A 122 -1.51 -8.91 5.50
N HIS A 123 -2.59 -8.12 5.60
CA HIS A 123 -3.57 -8.17 6.69
C HIS A 123 -4.89 -8.84 6.24
N GLN A 124 -4.96 -9.38 5.02
CA GLN A 124 -6.17 -9.96 4.44
C GLN A 124 -6.08 -11.48 4.40
N LEU A 125 -5.93 -12.09 5.57
CA LEU A 125 -5.85 -13.55 5.71
C LEU A 125 -7.22 -14.22 5.52
N TYR A 126 -8.29 -13.54 5.95
CA TYR A 126 -9.66 -14.05 5.96
C TYR A 126 -10.59 -13.06 5.26
N PRO A 127 -10.51 -12.91 3.92
CA PRO A 127 -11.41 -12.01 3.20
C PRO A 127 -12.86 -12.43 3.40
N LYS A 128 -13.70 -11.46 3.75
CA LYS A 128 -15.13 -11.65 3.96
C LYS A 128 -15.88 -11.46 2.66
N VAL A 129 -16.59 -12.50 2.23
CA VAL A 129 -17.46 -12.47 1.05
C VAL A 129 -18.86 -12.87 1.50
N ARG A 130 -19.88 -12.11 1.09
CA ARG A 130 -21.28 -12.32 1.52
C ARG A 130 -21.83 -13.72 1.22
N ASN A 131 -21.26 -14.43 0.24
CA ASN A 131 -21.66 -15.78 -0.15
C ASN A 131 -20.63 -16.81 0.36
N ARG A 132 -21.08 -17.76 1.20
CA ARG A 132 -20.22 -18.78 1.85
C ARG A 132 -19.48 -19.68 0.85
N MET A 133 -20.08 -19.99 -0.31
CA MET A 133 -19.42 -20.80 -1.34
C MET A 133 -18.29 -20.02 -2.02
N LEU A 134 -18.51 -18.74 -2.29
CA LEU A 134 -17.49 -17.84 -2.84
C LEU A 134 -16.38 -17.57 -1.83
N GLU A 135 -16.73 -17.38 -0.56
CA GLU A 135 -15.78 -17.24 0.54
C GLU A 135 -14.87 -18.48 0.65
N TRP A 136 -15.46 -19.68 0.68
CA TRP A 136 -14.71 -20.93 0.69
C TRP A 136 -13.77 -21.05 -0.51
N THR A 137 -14.25 -20.70 -1.71
CA THR A 137 -13.44 -20.72 -2.93
C THR A 137 -12.28 -19.72 -2.84
N ALA A 138 -12.55 -18.50 -2.38
CA ALA A 138 -11.54 -17.46 -2.17
C ALA A 138 -10.47 -17.94 -1.19
N HIS A 139 -10.84 -18.51 -0.05
CA HIS A 139 -9.90 -19.07 0.92
C HIS A 139 -9.04 -20.19 0.32
N ARG A 140 -9.59 -21.05 -0.55
CA ARG A 140 -8.78 -22.09 -1.22
C ARG A 140 -7.80 -21.51 -2.25
N VAL A 141 -8.19 -20.46 -2.96
CA VAL A 141 -7.31 -19.79 -3.93
C VAL A 141 -6.20 -19.06 -3.19
N LEU A 142 -6.54 -18.30 -2.14
CA LEU A 142 -5.58 -17.62 -1.28
C LEU A 142 -4.64 -18.57 -0.57
N GLY A 143 -5.13 -19.68 0.00
CA GLY A 143 -4.27 -20.69 0.62
C GLY A 143 -3.23 -21.27 -0.34
N ARG A 144 -3.57 -21.48 -1.61
CA ARG A 144 -2.61 -21.88 -2.65
C ARG A 144 -1.63 -20.76 -3.04
N ALA A 145 -2.04 -19.51 -2.90
CA ALA A 145 -1.15 -18.37 -3.14
C ALA A 145 -0.18 -18.20 -1.95
N PHE A 146 -0.67 -18.33 -0.73
CA PHE A 146 0.08 -18.28 0.53
C PHE A 146 1.16 -19.36 0.59
N SER A 147 0.87 -20.58 0.15
CA SER A 147 1.84 -21.69 0.17
C SER A 147 3.09 -21.48 -0.70
N LYS A 148 3.14 -20.41 -1.49
CA LYS A 148 4.33 -20.03 -2.29
C LYS A 148 5.36 -19.24 -1.47
N PHE A 149 4.95 -18.74 -0.31
CA PHE A 149 5.77 -17.93 0.58
C PHE A 149 6.19 -18.77 1.78
N GLN A 150 7.41 -18.55 2.28
CA GLN A 150 7.94 -19.25 3.44
C GLN A 150 7.36 -18.68 4.75
N GLU A 151 7.04 -17.38 4.73
CA GLU A 151 6.45 -16.66 5.85
C GLU A 151 5.39 -15.68 5.35
N ILE A 152 4.39 -15.44 6.20
CA ILE A 152 3.43 -14.35 6.04
C ILE A 152 3.63 -13.37 7.18
N TRP A 153 3.92 -12.12 6.85
CA TRP A 153 3.98 -11.03 7.82
C TRP A 153 2.66 -10.27 7.78
N VAL A 154 2.05 -10.11 8.95
CA VAL A 154 0.83 -9.35 9.15
C VAL A 154 1.24 -8.02 9.78
N PRO A 155 1.05 -6.87 9.11
CA PRO A 155 1.45 -5.55 9.62
C PRO A 155 0.51 -5.03 10.72
N ASP A 156 0.08 -5.92 11.61
CA ASP A 156 -0.89 -5.69 12.68
C ASP A 156 -0.44 -6.41 13.96
N VAL A 157 -1.23 -6.28 15.02
CA VAL A 157 -1.02 -6.99 16.29
C VAL A 157 -1.67 -8.38 16.27
N ALA A 158 -1.11 -9.33 17.02
CA ALA A 158 -1.63 -10.70 17.11
C ALA A 158 -2.88 -10.82 18.00
N LEU A 159 -3.06 -9.88 18.92
CA LEU A 159 -4.13 -9.86 19.92
C LEU A 159 -5.02 -8.63 19.70
N GLU A 160 -6.29 -8.75 20.07
CA GLU A 160 -7.22 -7.62 20.03
C GLU A 160 -6.91 -6.58 21.13
N PRO A 161 -7.10 -5.27 20.88
CA PRO A 161 -7.66 -4.69 19.66
C PRO A 161 -6.65 -4.61 18.50
N SER A 162 -7.05 -5.07 17.31
CA SER A 162 -6.27 -5.01 16.06
C SER A 162 -6.83 -3.99 15.06
N LEU A 163 -5.99 -3.52 14.12
CA LEU A 163 -6.42 -2.56 13.10
C LEU A 163 -7.29 -3.20 12.01
N SER A 164 -7.04 -4.48 11.70
CA SER A 164 -7.72 -5.23 10.64
C SER A 164 -8.85 -6.13 11.13
N GLY A 165 -8.94 -6.38 12.44
CA GLY A 165 -9.98 -7.21 13.06
C GLY A 165 -10.06 -8.59 12.42
N GLU A 166 -11.28 -9.02 12.12
CA GLU A 166 -11.56 -10.34 11.55
C GLU A 166 -10.89 -10.62 10.18
N LEU A 167 -10.28 -9.62 9.52
CA LEU A 167 -9.54 -9.85 8.27
C LEU A 167 -8.18 -10.52 8.52
N SER A 168 -7.55 -10.29 9.67
CA SER A 168 -6.31 -10.95 10.08
C SER A 168 -6.54 -12.03 11.12
N HIS A 169 -7.62 -11.96 11.89
CA HIS A 169 -7.94 -12.92 12.94
C HIS A 169 -9.03 -13.88 12.51
N GLY A 170 -8.70 -15.18 12.47
CA GLY A 170 -9.63 -16.24 12.08
C GLY A 170 -9.33 -17.54 12.81
N SER A 171 -10.35 -18.39 12.93
CA SER A 171 -10.28 -19.62 13.74
C SER A 171 -9.42 -20.72 13.13
N ARG A 172 -9.11 -20.64 11.84
CA ARG A 172 -8.37 -21.67 11.12
C ARG A 172 -7.08 -21.12 10.54
N ALA A 173 -5.93 -21.66 10.96
CA ALA A 173 -4.65 -21.30 10.37
C ALA A 173 -4.65 -21.45 8.84
N VAL A 174 -4.30 -20.37 8.15
CA VAL A 174 -4.18 -20.30 6.68
C VAL A 174 -2.76 -20.59 6.18
N HIS A 175 -1.78 -20.51 7.08
CA HIS A 175 -0.36 -20.73 6.80
C HIS A 175 0.35 -21.14 8.11
N PRO A 176 1.36 -22.04 8.08
CA PRO A 176 2.06 -22.48 9.29
C PRO A 176 2.93 -21.38 9.92
N ASN A 177 3.50 -20.49 9.11
CA ASN A 177 4.41 -19.44 9.57
C ASN A 177 3.76 -18.07 9.35
N ILE A 178 2.96 -17.62 10.31
CA ILE A 178 2.37 -16.28 10.32
C ILE A 178 3.05 -15.49 11.44
N GLN A 179 3.58 -14.32 11.12
CA GLN A 179 4.22 -13.42 12.06
C GLN A 179 3.48 -12.09 12.07
N TYR A 180 3.06 -11.64 13.24
CA TYR A 180 2.48 -10.32 13.43
C TYR A 180 3.63 -9.35 13.74
N VAL A 181 3.91 -8.45 12.80
CA VAL A 181 5.06 -7.53 12.89
C VAL A 181 4.69 -6.19 13.52
N GLY A 182 3.45 -6.06 13.98
CA GLY A 182 2.90 -4.83 14.52
C GLY A 182 2.52 -3.82 13.42
N PRO A 183 1.81 -2.74 13.80
CA PRO A 183 1.48 -1.65 12.89
C PRO A 183 2.74 -1.01 12.30
N LEU A 184 2.79 -0.98 10.96
CA LEU A 184 3.89 -0.35 10.23
C LEU A 184 3.52 1.09 9.87
N SER A 185 4.00 2.03 10.68
CA SER A 185 3.80 3.47 10.47
C SER A 185 5.11 4.19 10.18
N ARG A 186 5.06 5.18 9.28
CA ARG A 186 6.15 6.12 8.96
C ARG A 186 6.05 7.44 9.74
N LEU A 187 5.00 7.58 10.56
CA LEU A 187 4.68 8.79 11.29
C LEU A 187 5.32 8.77 12.68
N HIS A 188 5.84 9.91 13.09
CA HIS A 188 6.51 10.09 14.37
C HIS A 188 5.97 11.35 15.03
N ARG A 189 5.56 11.20 16.29
CA ARG A 189 5.13 12.34 17.10
C ARG A 189 6.30 13.26 17.38
N ARG A 190 6.09 14.56 17.19
CA ARG A 190 6.97 15.64 17.61
C ARG A 190 6.14 16.90 17.80
N ASP A 191 6.68 17.85 18.53
CA ASP A 191 6.04 19.14 18.73
C ASP A 191 6.30 20.04 17.52
N ILE A 192 5.23 20.58 16.94
CA ILE A 192 5.26 21.55 15.85
C ILE A 192 4.16 22.57 16.11
N GLU A 193 4.35 23.78 15.59
CA GLU A 193 3.31 24.82 15.64
C GLU A 193 2.16 24.44 14.70
N GLN A 194 0.93 24.67 15.15
CA GLN A 194 -0.26 24.44 14.33
C GLN A 194 -0.29 25.48 13.20
N GLU A 195 -0.44 24.99 11.96
CA GLU A 195 -0.48 25.81 10.75
C GLU A 195 -1.82 25.71 10.01
N TYR A 196 -2.51 24.57 10.12
CA TYR A 196 -3.74 24.28 9.39
C TYR A 196 -4.86 23.89 10.34
N ASP A 197 -6.07 24.36 10.06
CA ASP A 197 -7.26 23.91 10.79
C ASP A 197 -7.65 22.50 10.32
N VAL A 198 -7.51 22.23 9.01
CA VAL A 198 -7.92 20.96 8.41
C VAL A 198 -6.88 20.45 7.40
N VAL A 199 -6.40 19.24 7.63
CA VAL A 199 -5.51 18.50 6.72
C VAL A 199 -6.30 17.38 6.06
N ILE A 200 -6.39 17.41 4.74
CA ILE A 200 -7.09 16.40 3.94
C ILE A 200 -6.07 15.52 3.23
N VAL A 201 -6.01 14.23 3.54
CA VAL A 201 -5.10 13.27 2.90
C VAL A 201 -5.88 12.28 2.05
N LEU A 202 -5.68 12.36 0.73
CA LEU A 202 -6.37 11.54 -0.25
C LEU A 202 -5.42 10.53 -0.89
N SER A 203 -5.90 9.30 -1.00
CA SER A 203 -5.27 8.26 -1.80
C SER A 203 -6.31 7.21 -2.20
N GLY A 204 -5.93 6.34 -3.13
CA GLY A 204 -6.76 5.21 -3.57
C GLY A 204 -7.00 5.20 -5.07
N PRO A 205 -7.75 4.19 -5.56
CA PRO A 205 -7.99 4.01 -6.98
C PRO A 205 -8.97 5.07 -7.56
N GLU A 206 -8.72 5.45 -8.80
CA GLU A 206 -9.62 6.30 -9.59
C GLU A 206 -10.85 5.51 -10.09
N PRO A 207 -12.03 6.16 -10.27
CA PRO A 207 -12.29 7.61 -10.15
C PRO A 207 -12.72 8.07 -8.74
N GLN A 208 -12.87 7.17 -7.78
CA GLN A 208 -13.45 7.46 -6.46
C GLN A 208 -12.64 8.48 -5.66
N ARG A 209 -11.30 8.46 -5.80
CA ARG A 209 -10.41 9.46 -5.21
C ARG A 209 -10.74 10.87 -5.72
N THR A 210 -10.94 11.02 -7.04
CA THR A 210 -11.32 12.31 -7.66
C THR A 210 -12.69 12.78 -7.20
N TYR A 211 -13.68 11.90 -7.11
CA TYR A 211 -15.00 12.29 -6.62
C TYR A 211 -14.96 12.79 -5.18
N LEU A 212 -14.18 12.15 -4.30
CA LEU A 212 -14.02 12.62 -2.93
C LEU A 212 -13.28 13.96 -2.87
N GLU A 213 -12.20 14.13 -3.65
CA GLU A 213 -11.47 15.40 -3.76
C GLU A 213 -12.41 16.56 -4.12
N GLN A 214 -13.22 16.39 -5.17
CA GLN A 214 -14.16 17.41 -5.62
C GLN A 214 -15.17 17.80 -4.54
N ARG A 215 -15.77 16.80 -3.86
CA ARG A 215 -16.75 17.05 -2.79
C ARG A 215 -16.17 17.74 -1.57
N LEU A 216 -14.92 17.43 -1.22
CA LEU A 216 -14.24 18.07 -0.10
C LEU A 216 -13.81 19.50 -0.45
N LEU A 217 -13.33 19.72 -1.69
CA LEU A 217 -12.98 21.04 -2.17
C LEU A 217 -14.21 21.98 -2.23
N GLU A 218 -15.34 21.48 -2.74
CA GLU A 218 -16.62 22.22 -2.74
C GLU A 218 -17.03 22.69 -1.33
N GLN A 219 -16.84 21.84 -0.31
CA GLN A 219 -17.14 22.20 1.08
C GLN A 219 -16.10 23.16 1.66
N ALA A 220 -14.81 22.93 1.43
CA ALA A 220 -13.73 23.77 1.92
C ALA A 220 -13.83 25.22 1.42
N MET A 221 -14.25 25.43 0.16
CA MET A 221 -14.46 26.76 -0.41
C MET A 221 -15.56 27.58 0.29
N LEU A 222 -16.46 26.94 1.04
CA LEU A 222 -17.55 27.60 1.77
C LEU A 222 -17.20 27.88 3.24
N LEU A 223 -15.99 27.52 3.65
CA LEU A 223 -15.55 27.53 5.03
C LEU A 223 -14.37 28.50 5.22
N PRO A 224 -14.30 29.25 6.33
CA PRO A 224 -13.21 30.19 6.58
C PRO A 224 -11.91 29.52 7.06
N GLN A 225 -11.96 28.22 7.39
CA GLN A 225 -10.81 27.48 7.91
C GLN A 225 -9.66 27.42 6.91
N LYS A 226 -8.42 27.30 7.40
CA LYS A 226 -7.24 27.07 6.58
C LYS A 226 -7.07 25.57 6.31
N PHE A 227 -7.10 25.20 5.03
CA PHE A 227 -7.03 23.83 4.54
C PHE A 227 -5.71 23.54 3.82
N ILE A 228 -5.23 22.31 3.96
CA ILE A 228 -4.27 21.71 3.03
C ILE A 228 -4.80 20.37 2.50
N ILE A 229 -4.75 20.19 1.18
CA ILE A 229 -5.22 18.96 0.52
C ILE A 229 -4.03 18.25 -0.15
N VAL A 230 -3.69 17.07 0.37
CA VAL A 230 -2.68 16.17 -0.18
C VAL A 230 -3.34 15.14 -1.10
N GLN A 231 -3.10 15.22 -2.41
CA GLN A 231 -3.92 14.53 -3.41
C GLN A 231 -3.57 13.05 -3.67
N GLY A 232 -2.36 12.62 -3.27
CA GLY A 232 -1.81 11.30 -3.57
C GLY A 232 -1.43 11.07 -5.03
N LYS A 233 -1.23 12.15 -5.81
CA LYS A 233 -0.83 12.14 -7.22
C LYS A 233 0.69 12.28 -7.34
N THR A 234 1.40 11.18 -7.60
CA THR A 234 2.87 11.15 -7.56
C THR A 234 3.54 11.26 -8.93
N HIS A 235 2.83 11.68 -9.97
CA HIS A 235 3.42 11.86 -11.31
C HIS A 235 4.32 13.10 -11.38
N ALA A 236 3.85 14.20 -10.81
CA ALA A 236 4.59 15.46 -10.70
C ALA A 236 4.38 16.02 -9.30
N LYS A 237 5.41 16.68 -8.75
CA LYS A 237 5.28 17.41 -7.49
C LYS A 237 4.72 18.79 -7.81
N GLU A 238 3.44 18.97 -7.55
CA GLU A 238 2.70 20.20 -7.80
C GLU A 238 2.26 20.77 -6.46
N HIS A 239 2.35 22.09 -6.34
CA HIS A 239 1.94 22.84 -5.17
C HIS A 239 1.35 24.16 -5.65
N HIS A 240 0.09 24.42 -5.30
CA HIS A 240 -0.60 25.66 -5.63
C HIS A 240 -1.71 25.94 -4.60
N PHE A 241 -2.23 27.17 -4.63
CA PHE A 241 -3.41 27.55 -3.85
C PHE A 241 -4.64 27.49 -4.75
N ALA A 242 -5.67 26.74 -4.34
CA ALA A 242 -6.96 26.71 -5.02
C ALA A 242 -7.86 27.89 -4.62
N ALA A 243 -7.65 28.40 -3.41
CA ALA A 243 -8.23 29.61 -2.84
C ALA A 243 -7.25 30.18 -1.80
N GLU A 244 -7.51 31.38 -1.27
CA GLU A 244 -6.66 32.02 -0.26
C GLU A 244 -6.44 31.14 0.98
N ASN A 245 -7.45 30.38 1.38
CA ASN A 245 -7.42 29.48 2.53
C ASN A 245 -7.25 28.00 2.17
N ILE A 246 -6.96 27.65 0.92
CA ILE A 246 -6.89 26.25 0.46
C ILE A 246 -5.59 26.00 -0.30
N GLU A 247 -4.64 25.37 0.38
CA GLU A 247 -3.40 24.87 -0.20
C GLU A 247 -3.62 23.47 -0.81
N MET A 248 -3.07 23.21 -1.98
CA MET A 248 -3.15 21.92 -2.66
C MET A 248 -1.76 21.42 -3.04
N VAL A 249 -1.45 20.19 -2.60
CA VAL A 249 -0.18 19.53 -2.89
C VAL A 249 -0.43 18.14 -3.48
N SER A 250 0.27 17.81 -4.56
CA SER A 250 0.04 16.55 -5.27
C SER A 250 0.41 15.33 -4.44
N TYR A 251 1.59 15.32 -3.80
CA TYR A 251 2.02 14.29 -2.85
C TYR A 251 3.14 14.80 -1.94
N LEU A 252 3.32 14.13 -0.80
CA LEU A 252 4.34 14.41 0.20
C LEU A 252 5.12 13.14 0.58
N THR A 253 6.42 13.28 0.83
CA THR A 253 7.28 12.23 1.43
C THR A 253 6.92 12.00 2.91
N SER A 254 7.53 11.01 3.58
CA SER A 254 7.16 10.70 4.98
C SER A 254 7.40 11.86 5.92
N LYS A 255 8.56 12.53 5.78
CA LYS A 255 8.88 13.70 6.60
C LYS A 255 7.86 14.81 6.35
N GLU A 256 7.65 15.19 5.10
CA GLU A 256 6.75 16.29 4.75
C GLU A 256 5.30 16.00 5.17
N LEU A 257 4.81 14.77 4.95
CA LEU A 257 3.45 14.40 5.38
C LEU A 257 3.32 14.42 6.90
N ASN A 258 4.32 13.92 7.61
CA ASN A 258 4.31 13.92 9.08
C ASN A 258 4.26 15.34 9.63
N ASP A 259 5.01 16.26 9.02
CA ASP A 259 5.06 17.67 9.40
C ASP A 259 3.70 18.33 9.19
N VAL A 260 3.09 18.13 8.02
CA VAL A 260 1.76 18.65 7.69
C VAL A 260 0.69 18.09 8.62
N LEU A 261 0.71 16.79 8.90
CA LEU A 261 -0.27 16.15 9.79
C LEU A 261 -0.18 16.66 11.23
N LEU A 262 1.03 16.88 11.73
CA LEU A 262 1.22 17.39 13.09
C LEU A 262 0.89 18.89 13.20
N ALA A 263 0.99 19.63 12.10
CA ALA A 263 0.58 21.03 12.04
C ALA A 263 -0.93 21.21 11.81
N GLY A 264 -1.69 20.13 11.69
CA GLY A 264 -3.14 20.14 11.48
C GLY A 264 -3.93 19.89 12.77
N GLU A 265 -5.03 20.61 12.97
CA GLU A 265 -5.97 20.32 14.07
C GLU A 265 -6.88 19.12 13.76
N VAL A 266 -7.44 19.08 12.54
CA VAL A 266 -8.35 18.03 12.09
C VAL A 266 -7.78 17.31 10.87
N MET A 267 -7.73 15.98 10.92
CA MET A 267 -7.39 15.15 9.76
C MET A 267 -8.66 14.58 9.11
N ILE A 268 -8.78 14.75 7.80
CA ILE A 268 -9.77 14.07 6.96
C ILE A 268 -9.06 13.11 6.02
N CYS A 269 -9.44 11.84 6.07
CA CYS A 269 -8.89 10.81 5.20
C CYS A 269 -9.95 9.76 4.84
N ARG A 270 -9.62 8.89 3.90
CA ARG A 270 -10.40 7.67 3.67
C ARG A 270 -10.18 6.71 4.82
N SER A 271 -11.22 6.04 5.31
CA SER A 271 -11.13 5.02 6.37
C SER A 271 -10.56 3.68 5.85
N GLY A 272 -9.37 3.71 5.26
CA GLY A 272 -8.62 2.54 4.83
C GLY A 272 -7.63 2.08 5.91
N TYR A 273 -7.10 0.87 5.78
CA TYR A 273 -6.21 0.27 6.77
C TYR A 273 -4.95 1.09 7.10
N SER A 274 -4.40 1.80 6.12
CA SER A 274 -3.17 2.58 6.27
C SER A 274 -3.39 4.02 6.71
N SER A 275 -4.65 4.45 6.84
CA SER A 275 -5.03 5.82 7.16
C SER A 275 -5.10 6.07 8.67
#